data_AF-A0A4U0VQT3-F1
#
_entry.id   AF-A0A4U0VQT3-F1
#
_cell.length_a   1.000
_cell.length_b   1.000
_cell.length_c   1.000
_cell.angle_alpha   90.00
_cell.angle_beta   90.00
_cell.angle_gamma   90.00
#
_symmetry.space_group_name_H-M   'P 1'
#
loop_
_entity.id
_entity.type
_entity.pdbx_description
1 polymer ?
#
loop_
_entity_poly.entity_id
_entity_poly.type
_entity_poly.pdbx_seq_one_letter_code
_entity_poly.pdbx_strand_id
1 'polypeptide(L)'
;MSSPPLHAATAHASSPRKRTRPSSPPQAHKPKQKRRARVTVHPDETTQVTGQDRYKLPLADADAYYFPDFVDPRTAQRWHDELLNLEEWYQPTLKIYGKPVTQSRKIAAFATDPSLDVNYSGTTVRMSYDYPPLLREIQDLVEAKLDVKFNHVMLNLYENGQIYIGNHRDNRENRVIASLSLGAPRTFILTHDKTPPLASSSSLSSASLPKAAAAKKKTRAARSESATMRPTLPSPPPPSSASGVATVKDDDDHHGDVTDASSRAPPPPQPLVYSHRFTLENGSLVVMQGTMQQHWKHQIPKEKLVTQSRISLTFRQLVF
;
A
#
# COMPACT_ATOMS: atom_id res chain seq x y z
N MET A 1 99.58 -11.69 -46.29
CA MET A 1 100.25 -12.82 -45.59
C MET A 1 99.15 -13.62 -44.92
N SER A 2 98.61 -14.63 -45.61
CA SER A 2 98.99 -16.05 -45.50
C SER A 2 98.16 -16.79 -44.44
N SER A 3 97.13 -17.52 -44.88
CA SER A 3 97.03 -18.99 -44.79
C SER A 3 95.58 -19.50 -44.65
N PRO A 4 95.19 -20.61 -45.33
CA PRO A 4 93.89 -21.32 -45.22
C PRO A 4 94.04 -22.59 -44.31
N PRO A 5 93.28 -23.70 -44.46
CA PRO A 5 91.84 -24.02 -44.36
C PRO A 5 91.57 -25.08 -43.21
N LEU A 6 90.36 -25.66 -43.11
CA LEU A 6 90.05 -27.11 -42.91
C LEU A 6 88.80 -27.44 -42.06
N HIS A 7 88.14 -28.51 -42.51
CA HIS A 7 86.95 -29.19 -41.99
C HIS A 7 87.10 -29.83 -40.61
N ALA A 8 85.99 -29.95 -39.86
CA ALA A 8 85.66 -31.16 -39.10
C ALA A 8 84.14 -31.24 -38.80
N ALA A 9 83.58 -32.44 -38.92
CA ALA A 9 82.17 -32.78 -38.76
C ALA A 9 81.81 -33.09 -37.29
N THR A 10 80.54 -32.88 -36.91
CA THR A 10 79.86 -33.70 -35.87
C THR A 10 78.33 -33.57 -35.95
N ALA A 11 77.67 -34.59 -35.42
CA ALA A 11 76.36 -35.11 -35.79
C ALA A 11 75.14 -34.58 -35.00
N HIS A 12 73.97 -34.82 -35.60
CA HIS A 12 72.59 -34.99 -35.08
C HIS A 12 72.26 -34.72 -33.59
N ALA A 13 71.18 -33.97 -33.34
CA ALA A 13 70.04 -34.43 -32.53
C ALA A 13 68.81 -33.50 -32.67
N SER A 14 67.67 -34.09 -33.01
CA SER A 14 66.35 -33.45 -33.18
C SER A 14 65.76 -33.00 -31.83
N SER A 15 65.29 -31.75 -31.75
CA SER A 15 64.59 -31.21 -30.57
C SER A 15 63.12 -31.68 -30.47
N PRO A 16 62.59 -31.92 -29.26
CA PRO A 16 61.23 -32.45 -29.07
C PRO A 16 60.14 -31.36 -29.16
N ARG A 17 59.02 -31.74 -29.78
CA ARG A 17 57.76 -30.96 -29.86
C ARG A 17 57.20 -30.65 -28.46
N LYS A 18 57.01 -29.37 -28.15
CA LYS A 18 56.20 -28.91 -27.00
C LYS A 18 54.73 -29.28 -27.22
N ARG A 19 54.18 -30.13 -26.35
CA ARG A 19 52.74 -30.39 -26.20
C ARG A 19 52.05 -29.13 -25.67
N THR A 20 51.06 -28.62 -26.38
CA THR A 20 50.10 -27.62 -25.89
C THR A 20 49.07 -28.32 -24.99
N ARG A 21 48.82 -27.77 -23.78
CA ARG A 21 47.72 -28.23 -22.91
C ARG A 21 46.38 -27.73 -23.49
N PRO A 22 45.31 -28.53 -23.45
CA PRO A 22 43.99 -28.06 -23.83
C PRO A 22 43.43 -27.10 -22.77
N SER A 23 42.84 -26.00 -23.23
CA SER A 23 42.09 -25.04 -22.42
C SER A 23 40.87 -25.70 -21.79
N SER A 24 40.67 -25.48 -20.49
CA SER A 24 39.49 -25.93 -19.75
C SER A 24 38.21 -25.29 -20.31
N PRO A 25 37.08 -26.02 -20.38
CA PRO A 25 35.82 -25.46 -20.85
C PRO A 25 35.29 -24.41 -19.84
N PRO A 26 34.47 -23.43 -20.31
CA PRO A 26 33.88 -22.44 -19.44
C PRO A 26 33.01 -23.13 -18.39
N GLN A 27 33.23 -22.80 -17.11
CA GLN A 27 32.41 -23.30 -16.01
C GLN A 27 30.95 -22.86 -16.25
N ALA A 28 30.06 -23.83 -16.42
CA ALA A 28 28.64 -23.59 -16.40
C ALA A 28 28.27 -22.91 -15.08
N HIS A 29 27.68 -21.72 -15.15
CA HIS A 29 27.09 -21.06 -13.99
C HIS A 29 26.08 -22.03 -13.36
N LYS A 30 26.40 -22.53 -12.16
CA LYS A 30 25.42 -23.28 -11.34
C LYS A 30 24.19 -22.38 -11.19
N PRO A 31 22.96 -22.90 -11.38
CA PRO A 31 21.77 -22.11 -11.10
C PRO A 31 21.84 -21.65 -9.65
N LYS A 32 21.77 -20.33 -9.42
CA LYS A 32 21.70 -19.75 -8.08
C LYS A 32 20.58 -20.48 -7.34
N GLN A 33 20.95 -21.21 -6.30
CA GLN A 33 20.01 -21.92 -5.46
C GLN A 33 18.99 -20.89 -4.95
N LYS A 34 17.69 -21.10 -5.26
CA LYS A 34 16.61 -20.22 -4.78
C LYS A 34 16.66 -20.20 -3.26
N ARG A 35 17.31 -19.20 -2.68
CA ARG A 35 17.29 -19.00 -1.24
C ARG A 35 15.91 -18.46 -0.95
N ARG A 36 15.05 -19.28 -0.34
CA ARG A 36 13.79 -18.78 0.21
C ARG A 36 14.15 -17.60 1.11
N ALA A 37 13.50 -16.47 0.86
CA ALA A 37 13.57 -15.25 1.64
C ALA A 37 13.59 -15.51 3.16
N ARG A 38 14.26 -14.63 3.91
CA ARG A 38 14.53 -14.64 5.36
C ARG A 38 13.58 -15.53 6.21
N VAL A 39 14.10 -16.67 6.66
CA VAL A 39 13.38 -17.65 7.51
C VAL A 39 13.32 -17.24 8.99
N THR A 40 14.09 -16.22 9.39
CA THR A 40 14.27 -15.89 10.81
C THR A 40 14.05 -14.39 11.03
N VAL A 41 12.87 -14.08 11.57
CA VAL A 41 12.65 -12.85 12.35
C VAL A 41 13.60 -12.93 13.53
N HIS A 42 14.47 -11.93 13.72
CA HIS A 42 15.31 -11.96 14.91
C HIS A 42 14.42 -11.84 16.16
N PRO A 43 14.78 -12.46 17.31
CA PRO A 43 13.93 -12.48 18.50
C PRO A 43 13.57 -11.08 19.04
N ASP A 44 14.35 -10.06 18.68
CA ASP A 44 14.21 -8.64 19.03
C ASP A 44 13.35 -7.85 18.03
N GLU A 45 12.93 -8.44 16.89
CA GLU A 45 12.01 -7.78 15.98
C GLU A 45 10.57 -7.86 16.51
N THR A 46 9.98 -6.69 16.77
CA THR A 46 8.56 -6.57 17.07
C THR A 46 7.73 -7.10 15.90
N THR A 47 6.79 -8.00 16.20
CA THR A 47 5.94 -8.67 15.20
C THR A 47 4.47 -8.31 15.31
N GLN A 48 4.15 -7.36 16.19
CA GLN A 48 2.81 -6.85 16.43
C GLN A 48 2.91 -5.39 16.87
N VAL A 49 2.05 -4.56 16.33
CA VAL A 49 1.86 -3.18 16.80
C VAL A 49 1.11 -3.23 18.13
N THR A 50 1.66 -2.53 19.13
CA THR A 50 1.08 -2.40 20.48
C THR A 50 0.98 -0.93 20.90
N GLY A 51 0.25 -0.62 21.97
CA GLY A 51 0.16 0.75 22.51
C GLY A 51 -0.62 1.75 21.64
N GLN A 52 -1.41 1.28 20.68
CA GLN A 52 -2.20 2.13 19.76
C GLN A 52 -3.71 2.05 20.03
N ASP A 53 -4.13 1.79 21.27
CA ASP A 53 -5.54 1.52 21.61
C ASP A 53 -6.50 2.66 21.20
N ARG A 54 -6.03 3.91 21.22
CA ARG A 54 -6.77 5.08 20.71
C ARG A 54 -7.23 4.93 19.25
N TYR A 55 -6.47 4.18 18.45
CA TYR A 55 -6.71 4.00 17.02
C TYR A 55 -7.35 2.64 16.70
N LYS A 56 -7.61 1.80 17.71
CA LYS A 56 -8.10 0.43 17.51
C LYS A 56 -9.52 0.44 16.96
N LEU A 57 -9.72 -0.31 15.88
CA LEU A 57 -11.05 -0.55 15.31
C LEU A 57 -11.78 -1.63 16.12
N PRO A 58 -13.09 -1.49 16.39
CA PRO A 58 -13.85 -2.44 17.22
C PRO A 58 -14.25 -3.70 16.43
N LEU A 59 -13.29 -4.40 15.85
CA LEU A 59 -13.55 -5.56 14.97
C LEU A 59 -13.57 -6.87 15.78
N ALA A 60 -14.57 -7.72 15.54
CA ALA A 60 -14.58 -9.07 16.09
C ALA A 60 -13.44 -9.92 15.51
N ASP A 61 -12.81 -10.76 16.33
CA ASP A 61 -11.78 -11.73 15.90
C ASP A 61 -10.60 -11.11 15.11
N ALA A 62 -10.28 -9.83 15.31
CA ALA A 62 -9.20 -9.14 14.59
C ALA A 62 -8.60 -7.94 15.35
N ASP A 63 -7.33 -7.65 15.06
CA ASP A 63 -6.65 -6.44 15.48
C ASP A 63 -6.34 -5.56 14.27
N ALA A 64 -6.96 -4.38 14.24
CA ALA A 64 -6.72 -3.37 13.23
C ALA A 64 -6.73 -1.98 13.87
N TYR A 65 -5.93 -1.08 13.30
CA TYR A 65 -5.80 0.29 13.77
C TYR A 65 -5.96 1.24 12.59
N TYR A 66 -6.63 2.37 12.82
CA TYR A 66 -6.81 3.41 11.81
C TYR A 66 -6.37 4.77 12.34
N PHE A 67 -5.36 5.35 11.69
CA PHE A 67 -4.80 6.66 11.98
C PHE A 67 -5.27 7.64 10.89
N PRO A 68 -6.29 8.48 11.15
CA PRO A 68 -6.84 9.36 10.13
C PRO A 68 -5.85 10.42 9.67
N ASP A 69 -5.04 10.95 10.59
CA ASP A 69 -4.14 12.09 10.37
C ASP A 69 -2.67 11.68 10.61
N PHE A 70 -2.24 10.55 10.05
CA PHE A 70 -0.88 10.03 10.29
C PHE A 70 0.21 10.91 9.64
N VAL A 71 -0.04 11.38 8.42
CA VAL A 71 0.81 12.33 7.70
C VAL A 71 -0.02 13.57 7.42
N ASP A 72 0.57 14.76 7.58
CA ASP A 72 -0.15 15.98 7.27
C ASP A 72 -0.54 16.03 5.77
N PRO A 73 -1.69 16.64 5.41
CA PRO A 73 -2.18 16.59 4.04
C PRO A 73 -1.24 17.21 2.99
N ARG A 74 -0.40 18.18 3.38
CA ARG A 74 0.51 18.85 2.44
C ARG A 74 1.67 17.95 2.08
N THR A 75 2.30 17.32 3.08
CA THR A 75 3.35 16.33 2.88
C THR A 75 2.80 15.11 2.13
N ALA A 76 1.62 14.63 2.51
CA ALA A 76 0.97 13.51 1.84
C ALA A 76 0.69 13.78 0.35
N GLN A 77 0.25 15.00 0.02
CA GLN A 77 0.05 15.41 -1.38
C GLN A 77 1.38 15.50 -2.16
N ARG A 78 2.44 16.06 -1.55
CA ARG A 78 3.79 16.08 -2.16
C ARG A 78 4.27 14.66 -2.50
N TRP A 79 4.17 13.74 -1.53
CA TRP A 79 4.57 12.35 -1.73
C TRP A 79 3.74 11.67 -2.81
N HIS A 80 2.43 11.91 -2.86
CA HIS A 80 1.57 11.42 -3.94
C HIS A 80 2.09 11.87 -5.32
N ASP A 81 2.34 13.17 -5.48
CA ASP A 81 2.73 13.76 -6.77
C ASP A 81 4.11 13.26 -7.23
N GLU A 82 5.04 13.07 -6.30
CA GLU A 82 6.36 12.51 -6.59
C GLU A 82 6.26 11.03 -7.00
N LEU A 83 5.52 10.21 -6.25
CA LEU A 83 5.35 8.78 -6.54
C LEU A 83 4.57 8.48 -7.82
N LEU A 84 3.74 9.42 -8.31
CA LEU A 84 3.09 9.28 -9.61
C LEU A 84 4.09 9.17 -10.77
N ASN A 85 5.32 9.68 -10.59
CA ASN A 85 6.36 9.69 -11.62
C ASN A 85 7.31 8.46 -11.57
N LEU A 86 7.02 7.46 -10.72
CA LEU A 86 7.84 6.24 -10.68
C LEU A 86 7.84 5.49 -12.03
N GLU A 87 9.00 4.99 -12.44
CA GLU A 87 9.15 4.23 -13.69
C GLU A 87 8.70 2.77 -13.53
N GLU A 88 8.60 2.27 -12.29
CA GLU A 88 8.28 0.89 -11.97
C GLU A 88 6.79 0.56 -12.10
N TRP A 89 5.92 1.55 -12.32
CA TRP A 89 4.49 1.32 -12.48
C TRP A 89 4.21 0.39 -13.66
N TYR A 90 3.56 -0.73 -13.39
CA TYR A 90 3.11 -1.67 -14.42
C TYR A 90 1.76 -2.29 -14.07
N GLN A 91 1.08 -2.86 -15.06
CA GLN A 91 -0.24 -3.48 -14.87
C GLN A 91 -0.15 -5.00 -15.09
N PRO A 92 -0.14 -5.81 -14.02
CA PRO A 92 0.03 -7.25 -14.14
C PRO A 92 -1.23 -7.95 -14.64
N THR A 93 -1.02 -9.03 -15.39
CA THR A 93 -2.06 -10.03 -15.72
C THR A 93 -1.92 -11.22 -14.79
N LEU A 94 -2.92 -11.43 -13.93
CA LEU A 94 -2.97 -12.56 -13.01
C LEU A 94 -3.69 -13.75 -13.65
N LYS A 95 -3.38 -14.97 -13.21
CA LYS A 95 -4.23 -16.14 -13.49
C LYS A 95 -5.22 -16.35 -12.35
N ILE A 96 -6.50 -16.09 -12.60
CA ILE A 96 -7.60 -16.30 -11.63
C ILE A 96 -8.49 -17.43 -12.17
N TYR A 97 -8.62 -18.52 -11.42
CA TYR A 97 -9.34 -19.74 -11.85
C TYR A 97 -8.94 -20.23 -13.26
N GLY A 98 -7.63 -20.18 -13.56
CA GLY A 98 -7.08 -20.58 -14.85
C GLY A 98 -7.25 -19.57 -15.99
N LYS A 99 -8.01 -18.49 -15.80
CA LYS A 99 -8.21 -17.44 -16.81
C LYS A 99 -7.27 -16.25 -16.56
N PRO A 100 -6.64 -15.68 -17.60
CA PRO A 100 -5.88 -14.45 -17.46
C PRO A 100 -6.83 -13.28 -17.19
N VAL A 101 -6.55 -12.53 -16.13
CA VAL A 101 -7.28 -11.32 -15.73
C VAL A 101 -6.26 -10.22 -15.46
N THR A 102 -6.27 -9.20 -16.32
CA THR A 102 -5.49 -7.97 -16.09
C THR A 102 -6.07 -7.23 -14.91
N GLN A 103 -5.21 -6.89 -13.94
CA GLN A 103 -5.66 -6.10 -12.80
C GLN A 103 -6.17 -4.74 -13.28
N SER A 104 -7.21 -4.22 -12.63
CA SER A 104 -7.72 -2.87 -12.89
C SER A 104 -6.67 -1.78 -12.63
N ARG A 105 -5.73 -2.03 -11.71
CA ARG A 105 -4.79 -1.05 -11.17
C ARG A 105 -3.36 -1.31 -11.63
N LYS A 106 -2.57 -0.24 -11.73
CA LYS A 106 -1.12 -0.33 -11.83
C LYS A 106 -0.54 -0.60 -10.43
N ILE A 107 0.58 -1.33 -10.40
CA ILE A 107 1.33 -1.62 -9.19
C ILE A 107 2.81 -1.34 -9.39
N ALA A 108 3.53 -1.14 -8.30
CA ALA A 108 4.98 -1.17 -8.23
C ALA A 108 5.35 -1.90 -6.92
N ALA A 109 6.41 -2.71 -6.93
CA ALA A 109 6.78 -3.52 -5.78
C ALA A 109 8.27 -3.36 -5.49
N PHE A 110 8.59 -3.14 -4.21
CA PHE A 110 9.96 -2.97 -3.74
C PHE A 110 10.22 -3.85 -2.54
N ALA A 111 11.44 -4.39 -2.46
CA ALA A 111 11.92 -5.16 -1.31
C ALA A 111 13.27 -4.60 -0.85
N THR A 112 13.51 -4.64 0.46
CA THR A 112 14.79 -4.19 1.04
C THR A 112 15.88 -5.25 0.97
N ASP A 113 15.52 -6.49 0.63
CA ASP A 113 16.43 -7.62 0.52
C ASP A 113 16.42 -8.19 -0.91
N PRO A 114 17.52 -8.06 -1.67
CA PRO A 114 17.66 -8.63 -3.02
C PRO A 114 17.54 -10.15 -3.10
N SER A 115 17.63 -10.86 -1.96
CA SER A 115 17.41 -12.30 -1.89
C SER A 115 15.93 -12.69 -1.77
N LEU A 116 15.03 -11.71 -1.74
CA LEU A 116 13.61 -11.89 -1.49
C LEU A 116 12.82 -12.13 -2.80
N ASP A 117 12.65 -13.39 -3.19
CA ASP A 117 11.72 -13.76 -4.27
C ASP A 117 10.28 -13.84 -3.74
N VAL A 118 9.43 -12.86 -4.10
CA VAL A 118 8.01 -12.85 -3.70
C VAL A 118 7.10 -13.19 -4.87
N ASN A 119 6.31 -14.25 -4.73
CA ASN A 119 5.23 -14.56 -5.67
C ASN A 119 3.90 -14.06 -5.10
N TYR A 120 3.14 -13.29 -5.88
CA TYR A 120 1.75 -12.92 -5.53
C TYR A 120 0.76 -13.68 -6.41
N SER A 121 -0.15 -14.41 -5.78
CA SER A 121 -1.27 -15.08 -6.46
C SER A 121 -0.83 -15.97 -7.64
N GLY A 122 0.29 -16.69 -7.48
CA GLY A 122 0.83 -17.58 -8.51
C GLY A 122 1.43 -16.87 -9.73
N THR A 123 1.58 -15.54 -9.68
CA THR A 123 2.20 -14.73 -10.72
C THR A 123 3.44 -14.04 -10.15
N THR A 124 4.54 -14.06 -10.89
CA THR A 124 5.77 -13.37 -10.51
C THR A 124 5.53 -11.86 -10.63
N VAL A 125 5.58 -11.17 -9.49
CA VAL A 125 5.59 -9.71 -9.45
C VAL A 125 6.98 -9.24 -9.88
N ARG A 126 7.04 -8.18 -10.68
CA ARG A 126 8.30 -7.51 -10.97
C ARG A 126 8.72 -6.76 -9.71
N MET A 127 9.64 -7.35 -8.96
CA MET A 127 10.23 -6.76 -7.76
C MET A 127 11.39 -5.85 -8.15
N SER A 128 11.41 -4.62 -7.63
CA SER A 128 12.59 -3.76 -7.64
C SER A 128 13.31 -3.83 -6.30
N TYR A 129 14.63 -3.69 -6.35
CA TYR A 129 15.50 -3.65 -5.17
C TYR A 129 16.26 -2.32 -5.06
N ASP A 130 16.17 -1.50 -6.11
CA ASP A 130 16.60 -0.11 -6.03
C ASP A 130 15.46 0.67 -5.36
N TYR A 131 15.66 1.04 -4.10
CA TYR A 131 14.62 1.57 -3.23
C TYR A 131 14.63 3.10 -3.31
N PRO A 132 13.61 3.75 -3.91
CA PRO A 132 13.56 5.20 -4.07
C PRO A 132 13.77 5.92 -2.73
N PRO A 133 14.54 7.04 -2.69
CA PRO A 133 14.79 7.79 -1.46
C PRO A 133 13.50 8.21 -0.73
N LEU A 134 12.48 8.65 -1.49
CA LEU A 134 11.18 8.98 -0.92
C LEU A 134 10.50 7.76 -0.28
N LEU A 135 10.54 6.59 -0.93
CA LEU A 135 9.97 5.38 -0.31
C LEU A 135 10.69 5.02 0.98
N ARG A 136 12.01 5.28 1.07
CA ARG A 136 12.79 5.05 2.28
C ARG A 136 12.37 6.00 3.40
N GLU A 137 12.25 7.30 3.12
CA GLU A 137 11.71 8.30 4.04
C GLU A 137 10.35 7.87 4.62
N ILE A 138 9.42 7.44 3.74
CA ILE A 138 8.09 7.00 4.16
C ILE A 138 8.17 5.73 5.01
N GLN A 139 8.96 4.73 4.60
CA GLN A 139 9.09 3.48 5.36
C GLN A 139 9.64 3.78 6.75
N ASP A 140 10.70 4.57 6.87
CA ASP A 140 11.33 4.87 8.16
C ASP A 140 10.36 5.59 9.10
N LEU A 141 9.52 6.50 8.59
CA LEU A 141 8.45 7.13 9.38
C LEU A 141 7.41 6.12 9.89
N VAL A 142 6.96 5.21 9.02
CA VAL A 142 5.98 4.17 9.38
C VAL A 142 6.57 3.20 10.41
N GLU A 143 7.81 2.77 10.20
CA GLU A 143 8.51 1.87 11.14
C GLU A 143 8.72 2.53 12.50
N ALA A 144 9.13 3.80 12.54
CA ALA A 144 9.30 4.53 13.79
C ALA A 144 7.98 4.69 14.55
N LYS A 145 6.86 4.91 13.84
CA LYS A 145 5.54 5.03 14.47
C LYS A 145 5.04 3.72 15.06
N LEU A 146 5.26 2.62 14.34
CA LEU A 146 4.67 1.32 14.64
C LEU A 146 5.59 0.42 15.46
N ASP A 147 6.87 0.79 15.57
CA ASP A 147 7.94 -0.04 16.12
C ASP A 147 7.99 -1.41 15.46
N VAL A 148 7.80 -1.49 14.14
CA VAL A 148 7.82 -2.75 13.35
C VAL A 148 8.66 -2.52 12.11
N LYS A 149 9.51 -3.49 11.76
CA LYS A 149 10.32 -3.46 10.53
C LYS A 149 9.58 -4.10 9.37
N PHE A 150 9.66 -3.46 8.19
CA PHE A 150 9.08 -3.95 6.95
C PHE A 150 10.16 -4.28 5.93
N ASN A 151 10.00 -5.39 5.21
CA ASN A 151 10.96 -5.84 4.19
C ASN A 151 10.40 -5.80 2.77
N HIS A 152 9.13 -5.41 2.62
CA HIS A 152 8.44 -5.36 1.35
C HIS A 152 7.38 -4.26 1.36
N VAL A 153 7.28 -3.51 0.26
CA VAL A 153 6.18 -2.58 0.00
C VAL A 153 5.57 -2.84 -1.38
N MET A 154 4.24 -2.90 -1.42
CA MET A 154 3.48 -2.91 -2.67
C MET A 154 2.72 -1.60 -2.80
N LEU A 155 2.99 -0.87 -3.88
CA LEU A 155 2.25 0.30 -4.27
C LEU A 155 1.09 -0.09 -5.19
N ASN A 156 -0.06 0.55 -5.00
CA ASN A 156 -1.23 0.37 -5.86
C ASN A 156 -1.74 1.73 -6.29
N LEU A 157 -1.76 1.99 -7.60
CA LEU A 157 -2.28 3.22 -8.19
C LEU A 157 -3.72 3.04 -8.66
N TYR A 158 -4.61 3.79 -8.04
CA TYR A 158 -6.00 3.94 -8.43
C TYR A 158 -6.13 5.26 -9.18
N GLU A 159 -6.04 5.24 -10.51
CA GLU A 159 -6.03 6.46 -11.34
C GLU A 159 -7.28 7.33 -11.15
N ASN A 160 -8.40 6.71 -10.79
CA ASN A 160 -9.66 7.36 -10.39
C ASN A 160 -10.57 6.34 -9.68
N GLY A 161 -11.81 6.74 -9.41
CA GLY A 161 -12.80 5.91 -8.73
C GLY A 161 -13.34 4.72 -9.54
N GLN A 162 -13.05 4.58 -10.84
CA GLN A 162 -13.36 3.35 -11.58
C GLN A 162 -12.39 2.22 -11.26
N ILE A 163 -11.19 2.56 -10.80
CA ILE A 163 -10.18 1.60 -10.38
C ILE A 163 -10.53 1.15 -8.97
N TYR A 164 -10.52 -0.17 -8.77
CA TYR A 164 -11.04 -0.83 -7.57
C TYR A 164 -10.27 -2.12 -7.29
N ILE A 165 -10.38 -2.60 -6.06
CA ILE A 165 -9.97 -3.96 -5.69
C ILE A 165 -11.16 -4.63 -5.01
N GLY A 166 -11.57 -5.77 -5.55
CA GLY A 166 -12.70 -6.53 -5.03
C GLY A 166 -12.41 -7.12 -3.64
N ASN A 167 -13.44 -7.67 -3.02
CA ASN A 167 -13.35 -8.27 -1.68
C ASN A 167 -12.34 -9.41 -1.65
N HIS A 168 -11.25 -9.24 -0.89
CA HIS A 168 -10.14 -10.17 -0.85
C HIS A 168 -9.43 -10.19 0.51
N ARG A 169 -8.38 -11.00 0.60
CA ARG A 169 -7.47 -11.11 1.74
C ARG A 169 -6.05 -11.04 1.24
N ASP A 170 -5.18 -10.52 2.08
CA ASP A 170 -3.76 -10.65 1.87
C ASP A 170 -3.29 -12.07 2.23
N ASN A 171 -2.10 -12.45 1.73
CA ASN A 171 -1.52 -13.75 2.03
C ASN A 171 -1.31 -13.94 3.55
N ARG A 172 -1.41 -15.17 4.04
CA ARG A 172 -1.30 -15.49 5.48
C ARG A 172 0.12 -15.38 6.04
N GLU A 173 1.12 -15.27 5.16
CA GLU A 173 2.54 -15.07 5.51
C GLU A 173 2.85 -13.66 6.02
N ASN A 174 1.87 -12.76 6.04
CA ASN A 174 2.01 -11.39 6.55
C ASN A 174 1.70 -11.34 8.05
N ARG A 175 2.69 -10.94 8.87
CA ARG A 175 2.47 -10.73 10.31
C ARG A 175 1.78 -9.39 10.60
N VAL A 176 2.34 -8.32 10.05
CA VAL A 176 1.82 -6.96 10.14
C VAL A 176 1.75 -6.37 8.73
N ILE A 177 0.63 -5.76 8.42
CA ILE A 177 0.40 -5.00 7.19
C ILE A 177 0.09 -3.56 7.57
N ALA A 178 0.87 -2.62 7.08
CA ALA A 178 0.63 -1.20 7.25
C ALA A 178 0.38 -0.57 5.87
N SER A 179 -0.79 0.03 5.67
CA SER A 179 -1.16 0.66 4.40
C SER A 179 -1.37 2.17 4.57
N LEU A 180 -0.43 2.95 4.03
CA LEU A 180 -0.54 4.40 3.91
C LEU A 180 -1.36 4.75 2.66
N SER A 181 -2.23 5.74 2.76
CA SER A 181 -3.05 6.23 1.65
C SER A 181 -2.67 7.66 1.30
N LEU A 182 -2.40 7.93 0.02
CA LEU A 182 -2.05 9.26 -0.50
C LEU A 182 -2.95 9.64 -1.67
N GLY A 183 -3.31 10.92 -1.78
CA GLY A 183 -4.18 11.45 -2.82
C GLY A 183 -5.68 11.32 -2.48
N ALA A 184 -6.50 11.03 -3.49
CA ALA A 184 -7.96 11.06 -3.37
C ALA A 184 -8.49 10.14 -2.25
N PRO A 185 -9.41 10.63 -1.39
CA PRO A 185 -10.08 9.80 -0.41
C PRO A 185 -10.88 8.67 -1.08
N ARG A 186 -10.85 7.48 -0.48
CA ARG A 186 -11.59 6.31 -0.99
C ARG A 186 -12.24 5.53 0.14
N THR A 187 -13.43 4.98 -0.09
CA THR A 187 -14.03 4.07 0.88
C THR A 187 -13.20 2.79 1.01
N PHE A 188 -12.95 2.36 2.24
CA PHE A 188 -12.46 1.03 2.59
C PHE A 188 -13.53 0.26 3.37
N ILE A 189 -13.77 -0.98 2.96
CA ILE A 189 -14.81 -1.83 3.54
C ILE A 189 -14.14 -3.08 4.06
N LEU A 190 -14.38 -3.36 5.34
CA LEU A 190 -14.03 -4.59 6.04
C LEU A 190 -15.30 -5.42 6.23
N THR A 191 -15.22 -6.70 5.89
CA THR A 191 -16.33 -7.65 6.06
C THR A 191 -15.82 -8.95 6.68
N HIS A 192 -16.41 -9.33 7.81
CA HIS A 192 -16.13 -10.59 8.49
C HIS A 192 -16.84 -11.77 7.79
N ASP A 193 -16.29 -12.98 7.88
CA ASP A 193 -16.91 -14.18 7.28
C ASP A 193 -18.21 -14.61 7.98
N LYS A 194 -18.27 -14.44 9.31
CA LYS A 194 -19.51 -14.63 10.10
C LYS A 194 -20.38 -13.39 10.02
N THR A 195 -21.69 -13.59 10.02
CA THR A 195 -22.69 -12.53 10.26
C THR A 195 -22.71 -12.12 11.72
N PRO A 196 -23.16 -10.89 12.06
CA PRO A 196 -23.40 -10.51 13.45
C PRO A 196 -24.33 -11.53 14.12
N PRO A 197 -24.15 -11.84 15.41
CA PRO A 197 -25.18 -12.53 16.19
C PRO A 197 -26.50 -11.77 16.01
N LEU A 198 -27.60 -12.47 15.70
CA LEU A 198 -28.91 -11.83 15.67
C LEU A 198 -29.11 -11.15 17.03
N ALA A 199 -29.39 -9.84 17.02
CA ALA A 199 -29.85 -9.15 18.21
C ALA A 199 -31.04 -9.96 18.73
N SER A 200 -30.93 -10.51 19.94
CA SER A 200 -32.02 -11.24 20.56
C SER A 200 -33.25 -10.33 20.55
N SER A 201 -34.27 -10.70 19.79
CA SER A 201 -35.56 -10.03 19.78
C SER A 201 -36.26 -10.34 21.10
N SER A 202 -35.76 -9.78 22.20
CA SER A 202 -36.43 -9.80 23.49
C SER A 202 -36.73 -8.36 23.85
N SER A 203 -38.03 -8.03 23.78
CA SER A 203 -38.71 -6.77 24.13
C SER A 203 -39.08 -5.83 22.98
N LEU A 204 -40.00 -6.28 22.12
CA LEU A 204 -41.08 -5.40 21.65
C LEU A 204 -42.40 -6.03 22.13
N SER A 205 -42.85 -5.59 23.30
CA SER A 205 -44.21 -5.83 23.75
C SER A 205 -45.17 -5.21 22.75
N SER A 206 -46.11 -6.01 22.28
CA SER A 206 -47.21 -5.63 21.38
C SER A 206 -48.02 -4.48 21.96
N ALA A 207 -47.78 -3.26 21.49
CA ALA A 207 -48.75 -2.17 21.54
C ALA A 207 -49.42 -2.07 20.16
N SER A 208 -50.66 -2.52 20.11
CA SER A 208 -51.53 -2.47 18.92
C SER A 208 -51.81 -1.02 18.53
N LEU A 209 -51.68 -0.70 17.24
CA LEU A 209 -52.17 0.56 16.65
C LEU A 209 -53.08 0.23 15.45
N PRO A 210 -54.17 0.99 15.25
CA PRO A 210 -55.29 0.58 14.41
C PRO A 210 -55.00 0.74 12.91
N LYS A 211 -55.64 -0.10 12.11
CA LYS A 211 -55.61 -0.09 10.63
C LYS A 211 -56.21 1.20 10.08
N ALA A 212 -55.42 1.98 9.35
CA ALA A 212 -55.91 2.98 8.41
C ALA A 212 -55.81 2.43 6.97
N ALA A 213 -56.95 2.37 6.30
CA ALA A 213 -57.09 2.00 4.90
C ALA A 213 -56.55 3.12 4.00
N ALA A 214 -55.70 2.78 3.02
CA ALA A 214 -55.28 3.69 1.96
C ALA A 214 -55.60 3.08 0.59
N ALA A 215 -56.46 3.79 -0.14
CA ALA A 215 -56.94 3.48 -1.47
C ALA A 215 -55.82 3.57 -2.52
N LYS A 216 -55.77 2.59 -3.41
CA LYS A 216 -54.97 2.64 -4.64
C LYS A 216 -55.67 3.54 -5.66
N LYS A 217 -55.04 4.65 -6.05
CA LYS A 217 -55.35 5.34 -7.32
C LYS A 217 -54.15 5.19 -8.28
N LYS A 218 -54.38 4.44 -9.35
CA LYS A 218 -53.56 4.41 -10.57
C LYS A 218 -53.84 5.68 -11.36
N THR A 219 -52.80 6.36 -11.83
CA THR A 219 -52.89 7.19 -13.04
C THR A 219 -51.62 7.03 -13.88
N ARG A 220 -51.86 6.96 -15.19
CA ARG A 220 -50.95 6.65 -16.29
C ARG A 220 -50.99 7.86 -17.25
N ALA A 221 -49.84 8.36 -17.69
CA ALA A 221 -49.59 9.11 -18.94
C ALA A 221 -48.13 9.64 -18.86
N ALA A 222 -47.16 9.39 -19.74
CA ALA A 222 -47.03 9.48 -21.21
C ALA A 222 -46.55 10.86 -21.72
N ARG A 223 -45.38 10.85 -22.40
CA ARG A 223 -44.81 11.82 -23.39
C ARG A 223 -44.47 13.23 -22.86
N SER A 224 -43.52 14.01 -23.39
CA SER A 224 -42.62 13.98 -24.56
C SER A 224 -41.57 15.11 -24.43
N GLU A 225 -40.38 14.88 -24.97
CA GLU A 225 -39.52 15.79 -25.78
C GLU A 225 -39.02 17.19 -25.33
N SER A 226 -37.72 17.36 -25.61
CA SER A 226 -37.01 18.54 -26.16
C SER A 226 -36.57 19.73 -25.29
N ALA A 227 -35.24 19.79 -25.14
CA ALA A 227 -34.34 20.85 -25.63
C ALA A 227 -34.14 22.16 -24.83
N THR A 228 -32.83 22.44 -24.68
CA THR A 228 -32.12 23.74 -24.80
C THR A 228 -31.73 24.55 -23.54
N MET A 229 -30.42 24.88 -23.57
CA MET A 229 -29.69 26.03 -23.00
C MET A 229 -29.34 26.10 -21.50
N ARG A 230 -28.02 26.05 -21.28
CA ARG A 230 -27.26 26.69 -20.19
C ARG A 230 -27.52 28.20 -20.13
N PRO A 231 -27.32 28.81 -18.95
CA PRO A 231 -26.34 29.90 -18.87
C PRO A 231 -25.32 29.70 -17.74
N THR A 232 -24.12 30.19 -18.03
CA THR A 232 -22.92 30.29 -17.20
C THR A 232 -23.06 31.37 -16.12
N LEU A 233 -22.62 31.08 -14.89
CA LEU A 233 -22.43 32.07 -13.82
C LEU A 233 -21.00 32.64 -13.86
N PRO A 234 -20.79 33.94 -13.54
CA PRO A 234 -19.48 34.59 -13.60
C PRO A 234 -18.62 34.36 -12.35
N SER A 235 -17.30 34.30 -12.56
CA SER A 235 -16.25 34.22 -11.54
C SER A 235 -16.07 35.55 -10.77
N PRO A 236 -15.68 35.53 -9.49
CA PRO A 236 -15.31 36.73 -8.74
C PRO A 236 -13.87 37.22 -9.03
N PRO A 237 -13.58 38.53 -8.85
CA PRO A 237 -12.27 39.14 -9.12
C PRO A 237 -11.25 38.91 -7.97
N PRO A 238 -9.93 39.06 -8.24
CA PRO A 238 -8.88 38.88 -7.25
C PRO A 238 -8.69 40.15 -6.37
N PRO A 239 -8.25 40.02 -5.11
CA PRO A 239 -7.81 41.18 -4.32
C PRO A 239 -6.39 41.62 -4.67
N SER A 240 -6.24 42.95 -4.70
CA SER A 240 -5.04 43.72 -5.00
C SER A 240 -3.99 43.69 -3.89
N SER A 241 -2.74 43.78 -4.32
CA SER A 241 -1.55 44.13 -3.54
C SER A 241 -1.65 45.52 -2.90
N ALA A 242 -1.25 45.61 -1.63
CA ALA A 242 -0.83 46.87 -1.01
C ALA A 242 0.33 46.59 -0.05
N SER A 243 1.49 47.16 -0.38
CA SER A 243 2.63 47.32 0.52
C SER A 243 2.27 48.30 1.64
N GLY A 244 2.63 47.95 2.88
CA GLY A 244 2.58 48.84 4.02
C GLY A 244 3.63 48.40 5.04
N VAL A 245 4.78 49.06 5.01
CA VAL A 245 5.82 49.01 6.05
C VAL A 245 5.41 50.00 7.14
N ALA A 246 5.30 49.56 8.41
CA ALA A 246 5.72 50.33 9.58
C ALA A 246 5.50 49.59 10.91
N THR A 247 6.58 49.59 11.69
CA THR A 247 6.67 49.72 13.15
C THR A 247 6.33 48.54 14.06
N VAL A 248 7.42 48.07 14.67
CA VAL A 248 7.56 47.34 15.93
C VAL A 248 6.73 47.95 17.05
N LYS A 249 6.02 47.09 17.79
CA LYS A 249 5.67 47.30 19.19
C LYS A 249 5.74 45.95 19.90
N ASP A 250 6.75 45.81 20.75
CA ASP A 250 6.75 44.90 21.87
C ASP A 250 5.55 45.22 22.78
N ASP A 251 4.89 44.20 23.31
CA ASP A 251 4.31 44.15 24.67
C ASP A 251 3.63 42.78 24.92
N ASP A 252 4.18 42.11 25.94
CA ASP A 252 3.58 41.24 26.96
C ASP A 252 2.73 39.98 26.65
N ASP A 253 3.33 38.86 27.07
CA ASP A 253 2.76 37.79 27.88
C ASP A 253 1.31 37.34 27.62
N HIS A 254 1.19 36.24 26.88
CA HIS A 254 0.12 35.27 27.07
C HIS A 254 0.73 33.88 27.29
N HIS A 255 0.79 33.47 28.56
CA HIS A 255 0.83 32.06 28.95
C HIS A 255 -0.46 31.38 28.46
N GLY A 256 -0.43 30.93 27.21
CA GLY A 256 -1.40 29.99 26.65
C GLY A 256 -1.12 28.61 27.21
N ASP A 257 -1.96 28.21 28.16
CA ASP A 257 -2.10 26.88 28.75
C ASP A 257 -1.95 25.77 27.69
N VAL A 258 -0.81 25.08 27.70
CA VAL A 258 -0.60 23.84 26.95
C VAL A 258 -1.34 22.74 27.72
N THR A 259 -2.64 22.62 27.50
CA THR A 259 -3.38 21.46 28.02
C THR A 259 -2.92 20.22 27.24
N ASP A 260 -2.09 19.42 27.91
CA ASP A 260 -1.67 18.09 27.50
C ASP A 260 -2.88 17.20 27.15
N ALA A 261 -3.07 16.98 25.84
CA ALA A 261 -4.09 16.10 25.29
C ALA A 261 -3.81 14.60 25.54
N SER A 262 -2.76 14.26 26.30
CA SER A 262 -2.40 12.89 26.68
C SER A 262 -3.17 12.35 27.90
N SER A 263 -4.01 13.16 28.57
CA SER A 263 -4.66 12.78 29.84
C SER A 263 -6.10 12.27 29.72
N ARG A 264 -6.67 12.16 28.51
CA ARG A 264 -8.07 11.73 28.36
C ARG A 264 -8.19 10.22 28.55
N ALA A 265 -8.97 9.82 29.56
CA ALA A 265 -9.29 8.41 29.84
C ALA A 265 -9.75 7.67 28.57
N PRO A 266 -9.37 6.39 28.40
CA PRO A 266 -9.73 5.64 27.20
C PRO A 266 -11.25 5.58 27.06
N PRO A 267 -11.77 5.70 25.83
CA PRO A 267 -13.21 5.60 25.59
C PRO A 267 -13.72 4.22 26.07
N PRO A 268 -14.99 4.13 26.52
CA PRO A 268 -15.57 2.86 26.92
C PRO A 268 -15.49 1.84 25.78
N PRO A 269 -15.34 0.53 26.07
CA PRO A 269 -15.20 -0.50 25.06
C PRO A 269 -16.43 -0.50 24.15
N GLN A 270 -16.20 -0.29 22.85
CA GLN A 270 -17.25 -0.29 21.85
C GLN A 270 -17.68 -1.73 21.52
N PRO A 271 -18.97 -1.97 21.18
CA PRO A 271 -19.42 -3.29 20.76
C PRO A 271 -18.69 -3.73 19.50
N LEU A 272 -18.29 -4.99 19.44
CA LEU A 272 -17.58 -5.55 18.29
C LEU A 272 -18.49 -5.59 17.05
N VAL A 273 -17.93 -5.21 15.90
CA VAL A 273 -18.63 -5.21 14.61
C VAL A 273 -18.16 -6.35 13.71
N TYR A 274 -19.01 -6.72 12.75
CA TYR A 274 -18.77 -7.75 11.72
C TYR A 274 -18.72 -7.18 10.29
N SER A 275 -19.00 -5.88 10.15
CA SER A 275 -18.69 -5.10 8.97
C SER A 275 -18.32 -3.69 9.40
N HIS A 276 -17.30 -3.12 8.77
CA HIS A 276 -16.86 -1.76 9.06
C HIS A 276 -16.54 -1.04 7.76
N ARG A 277 -17.02 0.20 7.63
CA ARG A 277 -16.82 1.05 6.47
C ARG A 277 -16.31 2.39 6.95
N PHE A 278 -15.21 2.84 6.36
CA PHE A 278 -14.62 4.15 6.65
C PHE A 278 -13.90 4.68 5.42
N THR A 279 -13.56 5.96 5.44
CA THR A 279 -12.81 6.61 4.36
C THR A 279 -11.31 6.53 4.66
N LEU A 280 -10.52 6.16 3.67
CA LEU A 280 -9.07 6.32 3.71
C LEU A 280 -8.72 7.71 3.15
N GLU A 281 -8.52 8.66 4.06
CA GLU A 281 -8.13 10.04 3.76
C GLU A 281 -6.67 10.15 3.27
N ASN A 282 -6.35 11.29 2.65
CA ASN A 282 -4.98 11.63 2.27
C ASN A 282 -4.07 11.72 3.49
N GLY A 283 -3.02 10.91 3.54
CA GLY A 283 -2.09 10.81 4.67
C GLY A 283 -2.52 9.82 5.75
N SER A 284 -3.66 9.13 5.60
CA SER A 284 -4.14 8.17 6.59
C SER A 284 -3.42 6.82 6.52
N LEU A 285 -3.26 6.17 7.67
CA LEU A 285 -2.62 4.87 7.82
C LEU A 285 -3.62 3.85 8.39
N VAL A 286 -3.71 2.68 7.77
CA VAL A 286 -4.41 1.52 8.36
C VAL A 286 -3.40 0.41 8.64
N VAL A 287 -3.48 -0.17 9.84
CA VAL A 287 -2.70 -1.34 10.23
C VAL A 287 -3.64 -2.53 10.37
N MET A 288 -3.25 -3.66 9.80
CA MET A 288 -3.96 -4.93 9.86
C MET A 288 -3.00 -6.01 10.35
N GLN A 289 -3.32 -6.70 11.44
CA GLN A 289 -2.43 -7.71 12.03
C GLN A 289 -3.21 -8.88 12.65
N GLY A 290 -2.46 -9.82 13.24
CA GLY A 290 -3.03 -10.95 13.99
C GLY A 290 -3.88 -11.86 13.10
N THR A 291 -5.10 -12.14 13.54
CA THR A 291 -6.03 -13.05 12.85
C THR A 291 -6.87 -12.38 11.76
N MET A 292 -6.64 -11.11 11.45
CA MET A 292 -7.50 -10.35 10.52
C MET A 292 -7.59 -11.02 9.14
N GLN A 293 -6.48 -11.47 8.56
CA GLN A 293 -6.48 -12.15 7.25
C GLN A 293 -7.11 -13.57 7.31
N GLN A 294 -7.43 -14.08 8.51
CA GLN A 294 -8.12 -15.36 8.72
C GLN A 294 -9.64 -15.22 8.79
N HIS A 295 -10.15 -14.05 9.17
CA HIS A 295 -11.59 -13.85 9.43
C HIS A 295 -12.24 -12.71 8.65
N TRP A 296 -11.45 -11.72 8.24
CA TRP A 296 -11.93 -10.54 7.53
C TRP A 296 -11.48 -10.53 6.08
N LYS A 297 -12.29 -9.94 5.22
CA LYS A 297 -11.96 -9.55 3.87
C LYS A 297 -12.04 -8.04 3.76
N HIS A 298 -11.32 -7.47 2.80
CA HIS A 298 -11.31 -6.03 2.57
C HIS A 298 -11.41 -5.67 1.08
N GLN A 299 -11.92 -4.47 0.81
CA GLN A 299 -12.07 -3.93 -0.55
C GLN A 299 -12.02 -2.40 -0.61
N ILE A 300 -11.66 -1.90 -1.80
CA ILE A 300 -11.90 -0.53 -2.24
C ILE A 300 -12.91 -0.60 -3.39
N PRO A 301 -14.17 -0.18 -3.22
CA PRO A 301 -15.20 -0.28 -4.25
C PRO A 301 -15.03 0.78 -5.34
N LYS A 302 -15.76 0.64 -6.45
CA LYS A 302 -15.86 1.69 -7.47
C LYS A 302 -16.67 2.88 -6.97
N GLU A 303 -16.18 4.09 -7.24
CA GLU A 303 -16.78 5.36 -6.83
C GLU A 303 -16.75 6.34 -8.02
N LYS A 304 -17.77 6.31 -8.87
CA LYS A 304 -17.73 6.98 -10.19
C LYS A 304 -17.47 8.48 -10.16
N LEU A 305 -17.69 9.13 -9.01
CA LEU A 305 -17.51 10.57 -8.83
C LEU A 305 -16.08 10.97 -8.43
N VAL A 306 -15.24 10.02 -8.02
CA VAL A 306 -13.83 10.30 -7.70
C VAL A 306 -13.04 10.33 -9.01
N THR A 307 -12.52 11.51 -9.37
CA THR A 307 -11.78 11.72 -10.61
C THR A 307 -10.27 11.78 -10.42
N GLN A 308 -9.82 12.09 -9.20
CA GLN A 308 -8.42 12.18 -8.82
C GLN A 308 -7.83 10.81 -8.47
N SER A 309 -6.52 10.68 -8.60
CA SER A 309 -5.80 9.45 -8.30
C SER A 309 -5.60 9.25 -6.79
N ARG A 310 -5.44 7.98 -6.39
CA ARG A 310 -4.99 7.56 -5.07
C ARG A 310 -3.85 6.55 -5.22
N ILE A 311 -2.81 6.71 -4.42
CA ILE A 311 -1.77 5.70 -4.24
C ILE A 311 -1.92 5.09 -2.85
N SER A 312 -1.86 3.77 -2.74
CA SER A 312 -1.63 3.11 -1.45
C SER A 312 -0.28 2.43 -1.41
N LEU A 313 0.48 2.69 -0.35
CA LEU A 313 1.73 2.01 -0.03
C LEU A 313 1.45 0.97 1.04
N THR A 314 1.50 -0.31 0.68
CA THR A 314 1.18 -1.43 1.57
C THR A 314 2.47 -2.14 1.99
N PHE A 315 3.00 -1.73 3.15
CA PHE A 315 4.17 -2.31 3.80
C PHE A 315 3.83 -3.63 4.48
N ARG A 316 4.74 -4.60 4.37
CA ARG A 316 4.56 -5.96 4.87
C ARG A 316 5.86 -6.47 5.49
N GLN A 317 5.73 -7.14 6.63
CA GLN A 317 6.79 -7.95 7.20
C GLN A 317 6.57 -9.38 6.73
N LEU A 318 7.24 -9.74 5.63
CA LEU A 318 7.17 -11.09 5.06
C LEU A 318 8.12 -12.01 5.82
N VAL A 319 7.58 -13.14 6.29
CA VAL A 319 8.34 -14.20 6.97
C VAL A 319 8.02 -15.50 6.24
N PHE A 320 9.04 -16.17 5.71
CA PHE A 320 8.90 -17.39 4.89
C PHE A 320 9.49 -18.63 5.57
#